data_AF-A0A2H6N5E6-F1
#
_entry.id   AF-A0A2H6N5E6-F1
#
_cell.length_a   1.000
_cell.length_b   1.000
_cell.length_c   1.000
_cell.angle_alpha   90.00
_cell.angle_beta   90.00
_cell.angle_gamma   90.00
#
_symmetry.space_group_name_H-M   'P 1'
#
loop_
_entity.id
_entity.type
_entity.pdbx_description
1 polymer ?
#
loop_
_entity_poly.entity_id
_entity_poly.type
_entity_poly.pdbx_seq_one_letter_code
_entity_poly.pdbx_strand_id
1 'polypeptide(L)'
;MRGSLSNVWFDRYKISNDCPEHTETIDVMCQALNSLIDDEVKNGIRKNRILLGGFSMGGGMALHLAYRYHQEVAGVFALSSFLNNNSVVYQALEKNERELPELFQCHGTVDELVLYSWGEETNKTLKALGVTTTFLSLPNLYHELSKSELEKLRSWVLKKLPEEP
;
A
#
# COMPACT_ATOMS: atom_id res chain seq x y z
N MET A 1 -7.56 -9.36 27.77
CA MET A 1 -7.72 -10.58 26.95
C MET A 1 -6.44 -10.77 26.15
N ARG A 2 -5.79 -11.94 26.24
CA ARG A 2 -4.71 -12.29 25.30
C ARG A 2 -5.38 -12.69 23.99
N GLY A 3 -5.12 -11.97 22.90
CA GLY A 3 -5.68 -12.28 21.58
C GLY A 3 -5.26 -13.66 21.11
N SER A 4 -6.05 -14.25 20.21
CA SER A 4 -5.71 -15.50 19.53
C SER A 4 -4.52 -15.29 18.57
N LEU A 5 -3.66 -16.29 18.44
CA LEU A 5 -2.62 -16.32 17.40
C LEU A 5 -3.27 -16.15 16.02
N SER A 6 -2.75 -15.21 15.24
CA SER A 6 -3.17 -14.94 13.87
C SER A 6 -1.93 -14.69 13.02
N ASN A 7 -1.97 -15.11 11.75
CA ASN A 7 -0.91 -14.80 10.81
C ASN A 7 -1.15 -13.39 10.27
N VAL A 8 -0.26 -12.47 10.66
CA VAL A 8 -0.30 -11.06 10.27
C VAL A 8 0.99 -10.66 9.56
N TRP A 9 0.95 -9.60 8.76
CA TRP A 9 2.13 -9.08 8.06
C TRP A 9 3.15 -8.47 9.02
N PHE A 10 2.65 -7.76 10.03
CA PHE A 10 3.44 -7.11 11.06
C PHE A 10 2.56 -6.80 12.27
N ASP A 11 3.19 -6.49 13.40
CA ASP A 11 2.48 -6.21 14.65
C ASP A 11 1.90 -4.79 14.67
N ARG A 12 0.79 -4.62 15.39
CA ARG A 12 0.18 -3.30 15.64
C ARG A 12 -0.09 -3.13 17.12
N TYR A 13 0.24 -1.97 17.66
CA TYR A 13 -0.13 -1.61 19.02
C TYR A 13 -1.65 -1.37 19.16
N LYS A 14 -2.25 -0.71 18.15
CA LYS A 14 -3.70 -0.51 18.04
C LYS A 14 -4.10 -0.38 16.56
N ILE A 15 -5.35 -0.69 16.23
CA ILE A 15 -5.92 -0.41 14.90
C ILE A 15 -6.31 1.08 14.87
N SER A 16 -5.37 1.93 14.44
CA SER A 16 -5.55 3.38 14.28
C SER A 16 -4.31 3.98 13.63
N ASN A 17 -4.50 5.12 12.96
CA ASN A 17 -3.42 5.94 12.42
C ASN A 17 -2.69 6.77 13.48
N ASP A 18 -3.28 6.97 14.65
CA ASP A 18 -2.72 7.75 15.76
C ASP A 18 -2.07 6.84 16.82
N CYS A 19 -1.10 6.05 16.35
CA CYS A 19 -0.19 5.30 17.21
C CYS A 19 1.15 5.12 16.48
N PRO A 20 2.25 4.81 17.20
CA PRO A 20 3.49 4.43 16.58
C PRO A 20 3.34 3.17 15.71
N GLU A 21 4.15 3.08 14.66
CA GLU A 21 4.29 1.85 13.90
C GLU A 21 5.20 0.87 14.65
N HIS A 22 4.95 -0.44 14.51
CA HIS A 22 5.87 -1.46 15.01
C HIS A 22 6.98 -1.70 13.98
N THR A 23 7.87 -0.72 13.81
CA THR A 23 8.85 -0.67 12.71
C THR A 23 9.71 -1.91 12.61
N GLU A 24 10.08 -2.54 13.74
CA GLU A 24 10.89 -3.77 13.75
C GLU A 24 10.24 -4.93 12.97
N THR A 25 8.93 -5.16 13.16
CA THR A 25 8.23 -6.27 12.49
C THR A 25 7.84 -5.91 11.07
N ILE A 26 7.58 -4.63 10.79
CA ILE A 26 7.43 -4.10 9.43
C ILE A 26 8.73 -4.31 8.64
N ASP A 27 9.89 -4.03 9.22
CA ASP A 27 11.18 -4.15 8.55
C ASP A 27 11.57 -5.61 8.29
N VAL A 28 11.29 -6.52 9.23
CA VAL A 28 11.42 -7.97 9.00
C VAL A 28 10.56 -8.40 7.80
N MET A 29 9.32 -7.93 7.71
CA MET A 29 8.44 -8.28 6.59
C MET A 29 8.91 -7.64 5.27
N CYS A 30 9.36 -6.39 5.29
CA CYS A 30 10.00 -5.75 4.14
C CYS A 30 11.20 -6.56 3.64
N GLN A 31 12.05 -7.07 4.52
CA GLN A 31 13.21 -7.88 4.12
C GLN A 31 12.80 -9.21 3.47
N ALA A 32 11.78 -9.88 4.02
CA ALA A 32 11.23 -11.10 3.43
C ALA A 32 10.64 -10.83 2.02
N LEU A 33 9.85 -9.77 1.87
CA LEU A 33 9.26 -9.39 0.59
C LEU A 33 10.29 -8.85 -0.42
N ASN A 34 11.35 -8.18 0.05
CA ASN A 34 12.47 -7.78 -0.80
C ASN A 34 13.12 -8.99 -1.45
N SER A 35 13.32 -10.07 -0.68
CA SER A 35 13.92 -11.30 -1.21
C SER A 35 13.04 -11.92 -2.30
N LEU A 36 11.72 -11.89 -2.13
CA LEU A 36 10.77 -12.35 -3.15
C LEU A 36 10.87 -11.50 -4.43
N ILE A 37 10.89 -10.17 -4.30
CA ILE A 37 11.02 -9.27 -5.46
C ILE A 37 12.35 -9.48 -6.17
N ASP A 38 13.45 -9.64 -5.41
CA ASP A 38 14.78 -9.86 -5.97
C ASP A 38 14.85 -11.17 -6.75
N ASP A 39 14.14 -12.21 -6.31
CA ASP A 39 14.06 -13.47 -7.03
C ASP A 39 13.27 -13.35 -8.33
N GLU A 40 12.15 -12.61 -8.35
CA GLU A 40 11.44 -12.29 -9.60
C GLU A 40 12.33 -11.49 -10.58
N VAL A 41 13.11 -10.54 -10.06
CA VAL A 41 14.07 -9.76 -10.87
C VAL A 41 15.18 -10.66 -11.43
N LYS A 42 15.74 -11.58 -10.63
CA LYS A 42 16.72 -12.57 -11.10
C LYS A 42 16.14 -13.47 -12.19
N ASN A 43 14.85 -13.78 -12.11
CA ASN A 43 14.12 -14.55 -13.11
C ASN A 43 13.75 -13.74 -14.37
N GLY A 44 14.18 -12.47 -14.46
CA GLY A 44 14.07 -11.65 -15.65
C GLY A 44 12.93 -10.63 -15.64
N ILE A 45 12.14 -10.56 -14.56
CA ILE A 45 11.06 -9.57 -14.45
C ILE A 45 11.66 -8.21 -14.05
N ARG A 46 11.64 -7.25 -14.97
CA ARG A 46 12.09 -5.88 -14.67
C ARG A 46 11.22 -5.26 -13.56
N LYS A 47 11.80 -4.46 -12.66
CA LYS A 47 11.04 -3.79 -11.58
C LYS A 47 9.87 -2.95 -12.09
N ASN A 48 10.05 -2.25 -13.21
CA ASN A 48 8.97 -1.49 -13.87
C ASN A 48 7.89 -2.37 -14.53
N ARG A 49 7.93 -3.69 -14.33
CA ARG A 49 6.90 -4.68 -14.67
C ARG A 49 6.27 -5.34 -13.43
N ILE A 50 6.62 -4.86 -12.22
CA ILE A 50 6.11 -5.36 -10.94
C ILE A 50 5.14 -4.33 -10.37
N LEU A 51 4.01 -4.80 -9.87
CA LEU A 51 3.07 -4.01 -9.07
C LEU A 51 3.07 -4.55 -7.64
N LEU A 52 3.06 -3.65 -6.66
CA LEU A 52 2.96 -4.00 -5.24
C LEU A 52 1.61 -3.54 -4.71
N GLY A 53 0.88 -4.39 -4.01
CA GLY A 53 -0.37 -3.97 -3.42
C GLY A 53 -1.08 -5.00 -2.60
N GLY A 54 -2.14 -4.57 -1.93
CA GLY A 54 -2.94 -5.45 -1.09
C GLY A 54 -4.14 -4.75 -0.47
N PHE A 55 -4.92 -5.56 0.26
CA PHE A 55 -6.08 -5.15 1.03
C PHE A 55 -5.72 -4.96 2.51
N SER A 56 -6.30 -3.96 3.16
CA SER A 56 -6.16 -3.71 4.59
C SER A 56 -4.68 -3.64 5.00
N MET A 57 -4.25 -4.45 5.97
CA MET A 57 -2.84 -4.51 6.39
C MET A 57 -1.86 -4.82 5.25
N GLY A 58 -2.26 -5.61 4.25
CA GLY A 58 -1.43 -5.90 3.07
C GLY A 58 -1.23 -4.67 2.17
N GLY A 59 -2.23 -3.79 2.08
CA GLY A 59 -2.08 -2.50 1.40
C GLY A 59 -1.07 -1.60 2.11
N GLY A 60 -1.12 -1.57 3.45
CA GLY A 60 -0.18 -0.81 4.27
C GLY A 60 1.24 -1.35 4.10
N MET A 61 1.38 -2.68 4.10
CA MET A 61 2.65 -3.35 3.82
C MET A 61 3.21 -3.00 2.43
N ALA A 62 2.36 -2.97 1.40
CA ALA A 62 2.77 -2.57 0.06
C ALA A 62 3.24 -1.12 -0.01
N LEU A 63 2.58 -0.19 0.69
CA LEU A 63 3.02 1.20 0.81
C LEU A 63 4.39 1.30 1.50
N HIS A 64 4.59 0.57 2.60
CA HIS A 64 5.90 0.48 3.26
C HIS A 64 6.99 -0.05 2.33
N LEU A 65 6.70 -1.12 1.60
CA LEU A 65 7.67 -1.78 0.75
C LEU A 65 8.07 -0.90 -0.45
N ALA A 66 7.08 -0.40 -1.19
CA ALA A 66 7.32 0.36 -2.42
C ALA A 66 8.02 1.68 -2.14
N TYR A 67 7.49 2.50 -1.22
CA TYR A 67 7.98 3.86 -1.03
C TYR A 67 9.28 3.96 -0.24
N ARG A 68 9.67 2.90 0.48
CA ARG A 68 10.95 2.86 1.21
C ARG A 68 12.04 2.11 0.45
N TYR A 69 11.70 1.05 -0.31
CA TYR A 69 12.69 0.13 -0.86
C TYR A 69 12.59 -0.07 -2.38
N HIS A 70 11.39 0.02 -2.96
CA HIS A 70 11.14 -0.34 -4.37
C HIS A 70 10.42 0.75 -5.15
N GLN A 71 10.99 1.95 -5.19
CA GLN A 71 10.40 3.09 -5.90
C GLN A 71 10.44 2.96 -7.43
N GLU A 72 11.08 1.91 -7.96
CA GLU A 72 11.21 1.63 -9.40
C GLU A 72 10.09 0.72 -9.94
N VAL A 73 9.14 0.32 -9.08
CA VAL A 73 8.02 -0.53 -9.48
C VAL A 73 7.04 0.20 -10.41
N ALA A 74 6.26 -0.54 -11.18
CA ALA A 74 5.31 0.04 -12.14
C ALA A 74 4.20 0.87 -11.46
N GLY A 75 3.91 0.58 -10.20
CA GLY A 75 2.82 1.19 -9.45
C GLY A 75 2.54 0.44 -8.14
N VAL A 76 1.76 1.10 -7.30
CA VAL A 76 1.30 0.60 -6.01
C VAL A 76 -0.22 0.61 -5.97
N PHE A 77 -0.85 -0.39 -5.37
CA PHE A 77 -2.28 -0.31 -5.05
C PHE A 77 -2.57 -0.63 -3.58
N ALA A 78 -3.50 0.12 -2.98
CA ALA A 78 -3.90 -0.05 -1.59
C ALA A 78 -5.42 -0.01 -1.48
N LEU A 79 -6.03 -1.10 -1.02
CA LEU A 79 -7.49 -1.24 -0.88
C LEU A 79 -7.87 -1.24 0.60
N SER A 80 -8.75 -0.34 1.01
CA SER A 80 -9.19 -0.16 2.41
C SER A 80 -8.04 -0.16 3.42
N SER A 81 -7.03 0.68 3.16
CA SER A 81 -5.76 0.69 3.90
C SER A 81 -5.31 2.09 4.29
N PHE A 82 -4.31 2.17 5.16
CA PHE A 82 -3.78 3.43 5.70
C PHE A 82 -2.33 3.28 6.16
N LEU A 83 -1.66 4.42 6.29
CA LEU A 83 -0.41 4.60 7.01
C LEU A 83 -0.67 5.38 8.31
N ASN A 84 0.20 5.21 9.29
CA ASN A 84 0.10 5.96 10.54
C ASN A 84 0.56 7.41 10.35
N ASN A 85 0.07 8.35 11.17
CA ASN A 85 0.30 9.80 10.98
C ASN A 85 1.80 10.18 10.91
N ASN A 86 2.64 9.48 11.68
CA ASN A 86 4.09 9.69 11.70
C ASN A 86 4.85 8.58 10.97
N SER A 87 4.23 7.98 9.95
CA SER A 87 4.78 6.81 9.26
C SER A 87 6.21 7.03 8.80
N VAL A 88 7.06 6.01 8.94
CA VAL A 88 8.42 6.03 8.39
C VAL A 88 8.42 6.12 6.86
N VAL A 89 7.29 5.81 6.20
CA VAL A 89 7.12 6.04 4.77
C VAL A 89 7.17 7.52 4.44
N TYR A 90 6.47 8.38 5.19
CA TYR A 90 6.45 9.81 4.94
C TYR A 90 7.85 10.41 5.10
N GLN A 91 8.54 10.02 6.17
CA GLN A 91 9.93 10.45 6.44
C GLN A 91 10.91 10.01 5.33
N ALA A 92 10.70 8.81 4.76
CA ALA A 92 11.52 8.33 3.64
C ALA A 92 11.29 9.14 2.36
N LEU A 93 10.06 9.63 2.15
CA LEU A 93 9.70 10.41 0.96
C LEU A 93 10.09 11.89 1.05
N GLU A 94 10.18 12.47 2.24
CA GLU A 94 10.63 13.86 2.44
C GLU A 94 12.01 14.15 1.83
N LYS A 95 12.86 13.11 1.72
CA LYS A 95 14.23 13.21 1.18
C LYS A 95 14.34 12.68 -0.24
N ASN A 96 13.21 12.40 -0.91
CA ASN A 96 13.22 11.74 -2.19
C ASN A 96 13.22 12.72 -3.37
N GLU A 97 14.14 12.52 -4.30
CA GLU A 97 14.26 13.28 -5.54
C GLU A 97 13.90 12.44 -6.79
N ARG A 98 13.55 11.17 -6.59
CA ARG A 98 13.22 10.23 -7.66
C ARG A 98 11.74 10.29 -8.04
N GLU A 99 11.45 9.89 -9.26
CA GLU A 99 10.07 9.62 -9.66
C GLU A 99 9.50 8.47 -8.82
N LEU A 100 8.27 8.67 -8.33
CA LEU A 100 7.60 7.75 -7.42
C LEU A 100 6.56 6.91 -8.16
N PRO A 101 6.38 5.63 -7.79
CA PRO A 101 5.39 4.77 -8.42
C PRO A 101 3.98 5.29 -8.10
N GLU A 102 3.14 5.35 -9.13
CA GLU A 102 1.75 5.82 -9.00
C GLU A 102 0.97 4.95 -8.01
N LEU A 103 0.18 5.59 -7.14
CA LEU A 103 -0.71 4.93 -6.19
C LEU A 103 -2.15 4.89 -6.70
N PHE A 104 -2.69 3.68 -6.87
CA PHE A 104 -4.12 3.43 -6.98
C PHE A 104 -4.70 3.07 -5.61
N GLN A 105 -5.55 3.93 -5.04
CA GLN A 105 -6.15 3.69 -3.73
C GLN A 105 -7.68 3.67 -3.82
N CYS A 106 -8.29 2.71 -3.14
CA CYS A 106 -9.73 2.59 -3.01
C CYS A 106 -10.10 2.46 -1.53
N HIS A 107 -11.27 3.01 -1.15
CA HIS A 107 -11.74 2.92 0.22
C HIS A 107 -13.26 2.97 0.32
N GLY A 108 -13.84 2.10 1.15
CA GLY A 108 -15.25 2.13 1.49
C GLY A 108 -15.64 3.32 2.36
N THR A 109 -16.71 4.05 2.02
CA THR A 109 -17.10 5.26 2.76
C THR A 109 -17.69 4.97 4.14
N VAL A 110 -18.08 3.71 4.40
CA VAL A 110 -18.65 3.27 5.68
C VAL A 110 -17.77 2.18 6.33
N ASP A 111 -16.47 2.16 6.01
CA ASP A 111 -15.52 1.30 6.68
C ASP A 111 -15.36 1.71 8.15
N GLU A 112 -15.77 0.82 9.06
CA GLU A 112 -15.73 1.01 10.51
C GLU A 112 -14.48 0.43 11.17
N LEU A 113 -13.68 -0.36 10.44
CA LEU A 113 -12.45 -0.98 10.97
C LEU A 113 -11.22 -0.16 10.61
N VAL A 114 -11.11 0.21 9.34
CA VAL A 114 -10.11 1.13 8.82
C VAL A 114 -10.85 2.34 8.31
N LEU A 115 -10.97 3.37 9.15
CA LEU A 115 -11.82 4.51 8.84
C LEU A 115 -11.45 5.13 7.49
N TYR A 116 -12.46 5.46 6.69
CA TYR A 116 -12.30 6.14 5.40
C TYR A 116 -11.36 7.36 5.48
N SER A 117 -11.48 8.14 6.56
CA SER A 117 -10.63 9.32 6.81
C SER A 117 -9.15 8.98 6.96
N TRP A 118 -8.79 7.78 7.43
CA TRP A 118 -7.39 7.36 7.52
C TRP A 118 -6.82 7.06 6.13
N GLY A 119 -7.62 6.44 5.26
CA GLY A 119 -7.25 6.24 3.85
C GLY A 119 -7.11 7.57 3.11
N GLU A 120 -8.04 8.49 3.31
CA GLU A 120 -8.02 9.83 2.71
C GLU A 120 -6.80 10.65 3.17
N GLU A 121 -6.49 10.66 4.46
CA GLU A 121 -5.30 11.37 4.98
C GLU A 121 -4.00 10.72 4.49
N THR A 122 -3.98 9.39 4.37
CA THR A 122 -2.86 8.66 3.77
C THR A 122 -2.62 9.13 2.33
N ASN A 123 -3.69 9.19 1.53
CA ASN A 123 -3.62 9.62 0.14
C ASN A 123 -3.13 11.06 0.01
N LYS A 124 -3.75 11.97 0.78
CA LYS A 124 -3.43 13.39 0.79
C LYS A 124 -1.97 13.64 1.17
N THR A 125 -1.47 12.95 2.18
CA THR A 125 -0.08 13.08 2.63
C THR A 125 0.90 12.55 1.58
N LEU A 126 0.64 11.36 1.00
CA LEU A 126 1.48 10.83 -0.08
C LEU A 126 1.48 11.74 -1.32
N LYS A 127 0.32 12.31 -1.67
CA LYS A 127 0.20 13.28 -2.76
C LYS A 127 1.02 14.54 -2.50
N ALA A 128 0.99 15.06 -1.27
CA ALA A 128 1.79 16.22 -0.87
C ALA A 128 3.30 15.92 -0.94
N LEU A 129 3.71 14.66 -0.76
CA LEU A 129 5.08 14.17 -0.88
C LEU A 129 5.47 13.77 -2.33
N GLY A 130 4.66 14.14 -3.33
CA GLY A 130 4.99 13.97 -4.75
C GLY A 130 4.53 12.65 -5.37
N VAL A 131 3.80 11.80 -4.64
CA VAL A 131 3.21 10.58 -5.24
C VAL A 131 2.06 10.96 -6.16
N THR A 132 2.14 10.55 -7.43
CA THR A 132 0.97 10.61 -8.32
C THR A 132 -0.06 9.59 -7.82
N THR A 133 -1.27 10.01 -7.49
CA THR A 133 -2.25 9.11 -6.89
C THR A 133 -3.69 9.37 -7.30
N THR A 134 -4.46 8.29 -7.36
CA THR A 134 -5.93 8.29 -7.42
C THR A 134 -6.50 7.75 -6.11
N PHE A 135 -7.52 8.40 -5.57
CA PHE A 135 -8.31 7.92 -4.44
C PHE A 135 -9.76 7.73 -4.87
N LEU A 136 -10.26 6.50 -4.79
CA LEU A 136 -11.61 6.14 -5.18
C LEU A 136 -12.45 5.80 -3.95
N SER A 137 -13.41 6.67 -3.66
CA SER A 137 -14.40 6.46 -2.61
C SER A 137 -15.50 5.50 -3.10
N LEU A 138 -15.79 4.46 -2.33
CA LEU A 138 -16.78 3.43 -2.66
C LEU A 138 -18.01 3.60 -1.72
N PRO A 139 -19.12 4.20 -2.20
CA PRO A 139 -20.28 4.48 -1.36
C PRO A 139 -20.88 3.22 -0.76
N ASN A 140 -21.23 3.29 0.54
CA ASN A 140 -21.88 2.21 1.29
C ASN A 140 -21.08 0.89 1.36
N LEU A 141 -19.79 0.92 1.02
CA LEU A 141 -18.90 -0.22 1.20
C LEU A 141 -18.24 -0.16 2.59
N TYR A 142 -18.27 -1.28 3.30
CA TYR A 142 -17.62 -1.46 4.59
C TYR A 142 -16.14 -1.89 4.39
N HIS A 143 -15.56 -2.58 5.38
CA HIS A 143 -14.23 -3.17 5.29
C HIS A 143 -14.22 -4.45 4.43
N GLU A 144 -14.53 -4.33 3.16
CA GLU A 144 -14.63 -5.45 2.23
C GLU A 144 -14.23 -5.05 0.81
N LEU A 145 -14.12 -6.03 -0.09
CA LEU A 145 -13.86 -5.80 -1.51
C LEU A 145 -15.18 -5.77 -2.28
N SER A 146 -15.23 -4.96 -3.34
CA SER A 146 -16.38 -4.94 -4.25
C SER A 146 -15.99 -5.31 -5.68
N LYS A 147 -16.96 -5.85 -6.44
CA LYS A 147 -16.73 -6.15 -7.86
C LYS A 147 -16.32 -4.90 -8.66
N SER A 148 -16.97 -3.77 -8.39
CA SER A 148 -16.68 -2.50 -9.08
C SER A 148 -15.28 -1.97 -8.76
N GLU A 149 -14.80 -2.15 -7.52
CA GLU A 149 -13.41 -1.85 -7.14
C GLU A 149 -12.42 -2.72 -7.91
N LEU A 150 -12.64 -4.04 -7.94
CA LEU A 150 -11.75 -4.98 -8.62
C LEU A 150 -11.72 -4.76 -10.14
N GLU A 151 -12.83 -4.37 -10.75
CA GLU A 151 -12.88 -4.00 -12.17
C GLU A 151 -12.05 -2.75 -12.46
N LYS A 152 -12.12 -1.72 -11.61
CA LYS A 152 -11.29 -0.51 -11.74
C LYS A 152 -9.81 -0.81 -11.53
N LEU A 153 -9.48 -1.62 -10.52
CA LEU A 153 -8.11 -2.08 -10.28
C LEU A 153 -7.59 -2.85 -11.50
N ARG A 154 -8.37 -3.78 -12.05
CA ARG A 154 -7.99 -4.53 -13.26
C ARG A 154 -7.68 -3.60 -14.42
N SER A 155 -8.54 -2.61 -14.70
CA SER A 155 -8.30 -1.63 -15.75
C SER A 155 -7.01 -0.84 -15.52
N TRP A 156 -6.73 -0.46 -14.27
CA TRP A 156 -5.49 0.22 -13.92
C TRP A 156 -4.25 -0.67 -14.10
N VAL A 157 -4.32 -1.93 -13.66
CA VAL A 157 -3.25 -2.94 -13.84
C VAL A 157 -2.92 -3.11 -15.32
N LEU A 158 -3.92 -3.31 -16.18
CA LEU A 158 -3.71 -3.50 -17.63
C LEU A 158 -3.12 -2.26 -18.31
N LYS A 159 -3.40 -1.06 -17.80
CA LYS A 159 -2.78 0.18 -18.27
C LYS A 159 -1.32 0.30 -17.83
N LYS A 160 -1.00 -0.13 -16.60
CA LYS A 160 0.36 -0.09 -16.05
C LYS A 160 1.28 -1.17 -16.64
N LEU A 161 0.71 -2.33 -16.93
CA LEU A 161 1.42 -3.48 -17.46
C LEU A 161 0.80 -3.89 -18.82
N PRO A 162 0.98 -3.09 -19.88
CA PRO A 162 0.54 -3.49 -21.21
C PRO A 162 1.27 -4.76 -21.66
N GLU A 163 0.68 -5.52 -22.59
CA GLU A 163 1.40 -6.62 -23.25
C GLU A 163 2.63 -6.05 -23.96
N GLU A 164 3.77 -6.72 -23.80
CA GLU A 164 4.96 -6.36 -24.58
C GLU A 164 4.71 -6.79 -26.03
N PRO A 165 5.00 -5.92 -27.02
CA PRO A 165 4.75 -6.20 -28.43
C PRO A 165 5.59 -7.35 -28.99
#